data_AF-A0A8K1FMS1-F1
#
_entry.id   AF-A0A8K1FMS1-F1
#
_cell.length_a   1.000
_cell.length_b   1.000
_cell.length_c   1.000
_cell.angle_alpha   90.00
_cell.angle_beta   90.00
_cell.angle_gamma   90.00
#
_symmetry.space_group_name_H-M   'P 1'
#
loop_
_entity.id
_entity.type
_entity.pdbx_description
1 polymer ?
#
loop_
_entity_poly.entity_id
_entity_poly.type
_entity_poly.pdbx_seq_one_letter_code
_entity_poly.pdbx_strand_id
1 'polypeptide(L)'
;MSLETTMAQTIQDIRHLRSKIEASFERMNQTEALFQHDVTEITSMLARVRAEQEAIALANYEHFQWSAIHVQRLFRGFLARQLHRQLVAVRAALRIQRAFRAMRKRRAERRRRFRIMSKKVLRGLRGVQARETLSHNELLDRVGHNMIIERQWRMAMGVADTESDLIHALYRRKFVRKRLGELFRHIYRIHSAVMYWKRLVPVKGSFFESVLPLEVVVESISECQQSHDQTESAAVAAEDSGSTNAITPLVNTPSQSKKPAGMTSSSHASPRSTPKKSMTREELRRKRREYTQRVLEENLKKEAARQALIEKQRETARAAEEAQRQFELEQRRQRLQQAEALREDLERRGLLAIRDLQAKKDEEIRKEEAVQRRMQDARQRIAQEVLSYETQMLLATKRR
;
A
#
# COMPACT_ATOMS: atom_id res chain seq x y z
N MET A 1 -10.12 -122.37 6.20
CA MET A 1 -9.50 -121.08 6.55
C MET A 1 -10.51 -120.35 7.43
N SER A 2 -10.10 -119.81 8.58
CA SER A 2 -11.01 -119.58 9.72
C SER A 2 -11.63 -118.18 9.77
N LEU A 3 -12.81 -118.07 10.39
CA LEU A 3 -13.52 -116.80 10.63
C LEU A 3 -12.68 -115.76 11.39
N GLU A 4 -11.70 -116.23 12.16
CA GLU A 4 -10.77 -115.40 12.93
C GLU A 4 -9.99 -114.44 12.03
N THR A 5 -9.57 -114.85 10.83
CA THR A 5 -8.84 -113.97 9.91
C THR A 5 -9.74 -112.86 9.37
N THR A 6 -11.00 -113.17 9.05
CA THR A 6 -12.00 -112.17 8.62
C THR A 6 -12.45 -111.24 9.75
N MET A 7 -12.47 -111.70 11.01
CA MET A 7 -12.71 -110.82 12.17
C MET A 7 -11.51 -109.92 12.46
N ALA A 8 -10.29 -110.43 12.36
CA ALA A 8 -9.08 -109.63 12.53
C ALA A 8 -9.01 -108.49 11.50
N GLN A 9 -9.33 -108.77 10.23
CA GLN A 9 -9.40 -107.77 9.16
C GLN A 9 -10.47 -106.71 9.44
N THR A 10 -11.71 -107.09 9.73
CA THR A 10 -12.79 -106.11 10.01
C THR A 10 -12.51 -105.25 11.25
N ILE A 11 -11.87 -105.79 12.29
CA ILE A 11 -11.41 -105.01 13.45
C ILE A 11 -10.29 -104.01 13.04
N GLN A 12 -9.39 -104.40 12.15
CA GLN A 12 -8.32 -103.54 11.64
C GLN A 12 -8.87 -102.42 10.74
N ASP A 13 -9.84 -102.73 9.87
CA ASP A 13 -10.56 -101.75 9.04
C ASP A 13 -11.34 -100.74 9.89
N ILE A 14 -12.06 -101.19 10.93
CA ILE A 14 -12.78 -100.30 11.86
C ILE A 14 -11.81 -99.34 12.57
N ARG A 15 -10.62 -99.82 12.98
CA ARG A 15 -9.58 -98.96 13.59
C ARG A 15 -9.02 -97.92 12.60
N HIS A 16 -8.80 -98.32 11.35
CA HIS A 16 -8.32 -97.44 10.27
C HIS A 16 -9.38 -96.44 9.80
N LEU A 17 -10.66 -96.81 9.81
CA LEU A 17 -11.77 -95.92 9.52
C LEU A 17 -11.99 -94.92 10.67
N ARG A 18 -11.87 -95.37 11.93
CA ARG A 18 -11.84 -94.49 13.10
C ARG A 18 -10.71 -93.46 13.02
N SER A 19 -9.46 -93.85 12.76
CA SER A 19 -8.35 -92.89 12.71
C SER A 19 -8.46 -91.91 11.54
N LYS A 20 -9.08 -92.32 10.42
CA LYS A 20 -9.48 -91.40 9.33
C LYS A 20 -10.54 -90.39 9.74
N ILE A 21 -11.51 -90.78 10.58
CA ILE A 21 -12.52 -89.87 11.14
C ILE A 21 -11.86 -88.89 12.11
N GLU A 22 -11.01 -89.37 13.03
CA GLU A 22 -10.27 -88.54 13.99
C GLU A 22 -9.39 -87.51 13.26
N ALA A 23 -8.60 -87.93 12.28
CA ALA A 23 -7.82 -87.04 11.42
C ALA A 23 -8.69 -86.13 10.51
N SER A 24 -9.98 -86.43 10.32
CA SER A 24 -10.91 -85.51 9.66
C SER A 24 -11.39 -84.41 10.61
N PHE A 25 -11.71 -84.75 11.87
CA PHE A 25 -12.04 -83.77 12.89
C PHE A 25 -10.85 -82.86 13.22
N GLU A 26 -9.63 -83.39 13.33
CA GLU A 26 -8.43 -82.57 13.53
C GLU A 26 -8.25 -81.51 12.43
N ARG A 27 -8.45 -81.89 11.16
CA ARG A 27 -8.38 -80.95 10.02
C ARG A 27 -9.51 -79.93 10.03
N MET A 28 -10.74 -80.32 10.40
CA MET A 28 -11.84 -79.35 10.57
C MET A 28 -11.53 -78.34 11.68
N ASN A 29 -11.05 -78.80 12.84
CA ASN A 29 -10.67 -77.94 13.96
C ASN A 29 -9.51 -76.99 13.58
N GLN A 30 -8.55 -77.46 12.78
CA GLN A 30 -7.48 -76.62 12.23
C GLN A 30 -8.03 -75.54 11.28
N THR A 31 -8.95 -75.89 10.36
CA THR A 31 -9.59 -74.89 9.49
C THR A 31 -10.47 -73.92 10.27
N GLU A 32 -11.15 -74.36 11.33
CA GLU A 32 -11.93 -73.47 12.20
C GLU A 32 -11.03 -72.48 12.94
N ALA A 33 -9.90 -72.93 13.50
CA ALA A 33 -8.93 -72.06 14.16
C ALA A 33 -8.35 -71.00 13.20
N LEU A 34 -8.10 -71.36 11.93
CA LEU A 34 -7.70 -70.42 10.88
C LEU A 34 -8.81 -69.40 10.58
N PHE A 35 -10.04 -69.83 10.34
CA PHE A 35 -11.16 -68.91 10.11
C PHE A 35 -11.44 -67.99 11.32
N GLN A 36 -11.30 -68.48 12.55
CA GLN A 36 -11.40 -67.65 13.75
C GLN A 36 -10.27 -66.60 13.78
N HIS A 37 -9.03 -66.99 13.42
CA HIS A 37 -7.91 -66.06 13.33
C HIS A 37 -8.16 -64.97 12.28
N ASP A 38 -8.50 -65.35 11.04
CA ASP A 38 -8.82 -64.43 9.94
C ASP A 38 -9.93 -63.44 10.34
N VAL A 39 -10.99 -63.91 11.00
CA VAL A 39 -12.07 -63.05 11.51
C VAL A 39 -11.58 -62.07 12.58
N THR A 40 -10.69 -62.49 13.49
CA THR A 40 -10.08 -61.57 14.46
C THR A 40 -9.16 -60.55 13.80
N GLU A 41 -8.41 -60.93 12.76
CA GLU A 41 -7.52 -60.02 12.05
C GLU A 41 -8.32 -58.99 11.25
N ILE A 42 -9.29 -59.44 10.43
CA ILE A 42 -10.18 -58.60 9.62
C ILE A 42 -10.98 -57.63 10.51
N THR A 43 -11.51 -58.08 11.66
CA THR A 43 -12.21 -57.16 12.58
C THR A 43 -11.27 -56.16 13.23
N SER A 44 -10.01 -56.51 13.53
CA SER A 44 -9.00 -55.57 14.01
C SER A 44 -8.60 -54.54 12.94
N MET A 45 -8.47 -54.96 11.67
CA MET A 45 -8.20 -54.06 10.54
C MET A 45 -9.37 -53.09 10.32
N LEU A 46 -10.61 -53.58 10.32
CA LEU A 46 -11.81 -52.73 10.20
C LEU A 46 -11.94 -51.73 11.36
N ALA A 47 -11.53 -52.11 12.58
CA ALA A 47 -11.49 -51.19 13.72
C ALA A 47 -10.45 -50.06 13.53
N ARG A 48 -9.24 -50.39 13.03
CA ARG A 48 -8.20 -49.39 12.70
C ARG A 48 -8.67 -48.43 11.60
N VAL A 49 -9.19 -48.96 10.50
CA VAL A 49 -9.69 -48.15 9.37
C VAL A 49 -10.81 -47.20 9.81
N ARG A 50 -11.71 -47.62 10.71
CA ARG A 50 -12.73 -46.73 11.29
C ARG A 50 -12.12 -45.63 12.16
N ALA A 51 -11.19 -45.96 13.05
CA ALA A 51 -10.52 -44.96 13.89
C ALA A 51 -9.73 -43.92 13.06
N GLU A 52 -9.08 -44.36 11.97
CA GLU A 52 -8.41 -43.47 11.01
C GLU A 52 -9.42 -42.58 10.26
N GLN A 53 -10.54 -43.13 9.79
CA GLN A 53 -11.61 -42.36 9.15
C GLN A 53 -12.22 -41.32 10.09
N GLU A 54 -12.45 -41.67 11.36
CA GLU A 54 -12.95 -40.75 12.39
C GLU A 54 -11.93 -39.63 12.69
N ALA A 55 -10.65 -39.97 12.85
CA ALA A 55 -9.59 -38.98 13.06
C ALA A 55 -9.43 -38.02 11.87
N ILE A 56 -9.48 -38.54 10.63
CA ILE A 56 -9.44 -37.74 9.40
C ILE A 56 -10.69 -36.86 9.27
N ALA A 57 -11.88 -37.36 9.64
CA ALA A 57 -13.11 -36.58 9.63
C ALA A 57 -13.07 -35.42 10.63
N LEU A 58 -12.55 -35.65 11.84
CA LEU A 58 -12.35 -34.62 12.87
C LEU A 58 -11.33 -33.55 12.41
N ALA A 59 -10.17 -33.96 11.90
CA ALA A 59 -9.16 -33.02 11.40
C ALA A 59 -9.69 -32.14 10.25
N ASN A 60 -10.43 -32.73 9.31
CA ASN A 60 -11.08 -31.98 8.22
C ASN A 60 -12.16 -31.03 8.74
N TYR A 61 -12.94 -31.43 9.75
CA TYR A 61 -13.93 -30.57 10.40
C TYR A 61 -13.27 -29.37 11.09
N GLU A 62 -12.18 -29.57 11.84
CA GLU A 62 -11.42 -28.48 12.47
C GLU A 62 -10.83 -27.51 11.44
N HIS A 63 -10.23 -28.02 10.36
CA HIS A 63 -9.72 -27.20 9.26
C HIS A 63 -10.84 -26.38 8.58
N PHE A 64 -12.02 -26.97 8.37
CA PHE A 64 -13.19 -26.26 7.84
C PHE A 64 -13.69 -25.19 8.83
N GLN A 65 -13.81 -25.52 10.12
CA GLN A 65 -14.26 -24.60 11.16
C GLN A 65 -13.30 -23.40 11.30
N TRP A 66 -11.99 -23.65 11.33
CA TRP A 66 -10.97 -22.59 11.35
C TRP A 66 -11.07 -21.69 10.12
N SER A 67 -11.21 -22.29 8.94
CA SER A 67 -11.35 -21.56 7.67
C SER A 67 -12.61 -20.70 7.63
N ALA A 68 -13.76 -21.24 8.09
CA ALA A 68 -15.01 -20.51 8.20
C ALA A 68 -14.90 -19.32 9.17
N ILE A 69 -14.29 -19.51 10.34
CA ILE A 69 -14.03 -18.43 11.31
C ILE A 69 -13.10 -17.36 10.70
N HIS A 70 -12.05 -17.77 9.99
CA HIS A 70 -11.12 -16.85 9.33
C HIS A 70 -11.84 -16.00 8.27
N VAL A 71 -12.60 -16.64 7.37
CA VAL A 71 -13.39 -15.98 6.32
C VAL A 71 -14.41 -15.02 6.93
N GLN A 72 -15.16 -15.44 7.95
CA GLN A 72 -16.09 -14.55 8.67
C GLN A 72 -15.38 -13.33 9.28
N ARG A 73 -14.19 -13.51 9.86
CA ARG A 73 -13.39 -12.42 10.45
C ARG A 73 -12.92 -11.43 9.37
N LEU A 74 -12.50 -11.91 8.20
CA LEU A 74 -12.14 -11.06 7.07
C LEU A 74 -13.34 -10.25 6.54
N PHE A 75 -14.51 -10.89 6.33
CA PHE A 75 -15.73 -10.20 5.89
C PHE A 75 -16.22 -9.16 6.89
N ARG A 76 -16.31 -9.49 8.19
CA ARG A 76 -16.66 -8.53 9.25
C ARG A 76 -15.69 -7.35 9.27
N GLY A 77 -14.38 -7.60 9.13
CA GLY A 77 -13.36 -6.57 9.03
C GLY A 77 -13.45 -5.70 7.76
N PHE A 78 -13.84 -6.27 6.62
CA PHE A 78 -14.09 -5.53 5.38
C PHE A 78 -15.28 -4.57 5.52
N LEU A 79 -16.43 -5.07 5.97
CA LEU A 79 -17.65 -4.28 6.16
C LEU A 79 -17.43 -3.14 7.16
N ALA A 80 -16.76 -3.40 8.29
CA ALA A 80 -16.41 -2.37 9.27
C ALA A 80 -15.54 -1.24 8.67
N ARG A 81 -14.57 -1.58 7.80
CA ARG A 81 -13.74 -0.59 7.08
C ARG A 81 -14.54 0.19 6.04
N GLN A 82 -15.49 -0.43 5.35
CA GLN A 82 -16.38 0.22 4.38
C GLN A 82 -17.31 1.23 5.06
N LEU A 83 -17.99 0.82 6.13
CA LEU A 83 -18.84 1.70 6.96
C LEU A 83 -18.03 2.85 7.57
N HIS A 84 -16.80 2.60 8.03
CA HIS A 84 -15.94 3.67 8.55
C HIS A 84 -15.61 4.73 7.47
N ARG A 85 -15.30 4.32 6.24
CA ARG A 85 -15.05 5.24 5.11
C ARG A 85 -16.28 6.10 4.81
N GLN A 86 -17.47 5.50 4.76
CA GLN A 86 -18.73 6.23 4.57
C GLN A 86 -18.99 7.23 5.71
N LEU A 87 -18.78 6.83 6.96
CA LEU A 87 -18.96 7.70 8.14
C LEU A 87 -17.95 8.87 8.17
N VAL A 88 -16.73 8.67 7.66
CA VAL A 88 -15.74 9.76 7.44
C VAL A 88 -16.23 10.72 6.35
N ALA A 89 -16.78 10.22 5.24
CA ALA A 89 -17.34 11.05 4.18
C ALA A 89 -18.55 11.88 4.67
N VAL A 90 -19.47 11.29 5.44
CA VAL A 90 -20.59 12.01 6.08
C VAL A 90 -20.07 13.09 7.04
N ARG A 91 -19.05 12.80 7.85
CA ARG A 91 -18.40 13.80 8.72
C ARG A 91 -17.74 14.94 7.92
N ALA A 92 -17.20 14.67 6.73
CA ALA A 92 -16.67 15.70 5.84
C ALA A 92 -17.79 16.56 5.23
N ALA A 93 -18.86 15.95 4.72
CA ALA A 93 -20.04 16.64 4.20
C ALA A 93 -20.68 17.56 5.25
N LEU A 94 -20.84 17.10 6.49
CA LEU A 94 -21.35 17.92 7.60
C LEU A 94 -20.44 19.12 7.95
N ARG A 95 -19.11 18.97 7.83
CA ARG A 95 -18.17 20.10 7.98
C ARG A 95 -18.34 21.12 6.86
N ILE A 96 -18.46 20.66 5.60
CA ILE A 96 -18.70 21.53 4.43
C ILE A 96 -20.04 22.26 4.57
N GLN A 97 -21.12 21.57 4.94
CA GLN A 97 -22.42 22.19 5.19
C GLN A 97 -22.37 23.25 6.30
N ARG A 98 -21.68 23.00 7.41
CA ARG A 98 -21.48 23.98 8.49
C ARG A 98 -20.71 25.21 8.00
N ALA A 99 -19.63 25.02 7.24
CA ALA A 99 -18.86 26.10 6.64
C ALA A 99 -19.69 26.92 5.63
N PHE A 100 -20.49 26.26 4.79
CA PHE A 100 -21.37 26.92 3.82
C PHE A 100 -22.50 27.72 4.50
N ARG A 101 -23.13 27.16 5.55
CA ARG A 101 -24.12 27.89 6.39
C ARG A 101 -23.49 29.14 7.03
N ALA A 102 -22.27 29.04 7.55
CA ALA A 102 -21.53 30.19 8.10
C ALA A 102 -21.17 31.22 7.01
N MET A 103 -20.74 30.79 5.83
CA MET A 103 -20.46 31.66 4.69
C MET A 103 -21.71 32.40 4.22
N ARG A 104 -22.87 31.72 4.16
CA ARG A 104 -24.17 32.31 3.79
C ARG A 104 -24.59 33.39 4.79
N LYS A 105 -24.43 33.16 6.11
CA LYS A 105 -24.63 34.19 7.16
C LYS A 105 -23.71 35.40 6.93
N ARG A 106 -22.38 35.21 6.83
CA ARG A 106 -21.41 36.28 6.56
C ARG A 106 -21.68 37.05 5.25
N ARG A 107 -22.22 36.40 4.21
CA ARG A 107 -22.59 37.07 2.94
C ARG A 107 -23.88 37.89 3.08
N ALA A 108 -24.85 37.43 3.87
CA ALA A 108 -26.04 38.21 4.21
C ALA A 108 -25.68 39.43 5.09
N GLU A 109 -24.80 39.25 6.09
CA GLU A 109 -24.28 40.33 6.93
C GLU A 109 -23.54 41.39 6.11
N ARG A 110 -22.61 41.00 5.23
CA ARG A 110 -21.93 41.94 4.32
C ARG A 110 -22.92 42.68 3.41
N ARG A 111 -23.92 42.01 2.84
CA ARG A 111 -25.01 42.65 2.07
C ARG A 111 -25.81 43.65 2.93
N ARG A 112 -26.10 43.34 4.20
CA ARG A 112 -26.79 44.25 5.14
C ARG A 112 -25.93 45.48 5.45
N ARG A 113 -24.64 45.29 5.78
CA ARG A 113 -23.68 46.39 6.02
C ARG A 113 -23.54 47.28 4.79
N PHE A 114 -23.36 46.70 3.61
CA PHE A 114 -23.29 47.42 2.34
C PHE A 114 -24.54 48.28 2.11
N ARG A 115 -25.76 47.71 2.22
CA ARG A 115 -27.02 48.46 2.09
C ARG A 115 -27.14 49.64 3.07
N ILE A 116 -26.64 49.49 4.31
CA ILE A 116 -26.62 50.57 5.31
C ILE A 116 -25.61 51.66 4.91
N MET A 117 -24.41 51.28 4.44
CA MET A 117 -23.40 52.24 3.97
C MET A 117 -23.87 52.99 2.72
N SER A 118 -24.47 52.32 1.73
CA SER A 118 -25.07 52.98 0.56
C SER A 118 -26.14 54.00 0.97
N LYS A 119 -26.99 53.69 1.96
CA LYS A 119 -27.96 54.64 2.51
C LYS A 119 -27.30 55.82 3.24
N LYS A 120 -26.15 55.64 3.90
CA LYS A 120 -25.37 56.75 4.49
C LYS A 120 -24.77 57.64 3.39
N VAL A 121 -24.09 57.07 2.39
CA VAL A 121 -23.47 57.80 1.28
C VAL A 121 -24.52 58.60 0.50
N LEU A 122 -25.65 58.00 0.13
CA LEU A 122 -26.73 58.69 -0.59
C LEU A 122 -27.39 59.82 0.24
N ARG A 123 -27.43 59.71 1.58
CA ARG A 123 -27.84 60.82 2.45
C ARG A 123 -26.81 61.94 2.47
N GLY A 124 -25.52 61.60 2.56
CA GLY A 124 -24.42 62.56 2.50
C GLY A 124 -24.42 63.35 1.19
N LEU A 125 -24.50 62.67 0.04
CA LEU A 125 -24.53 63.29 -1.28
C LEU A 125 -25.73 64.24 -1.47
N ARG A 126 -26.92 63.86 -0.99
CA ARG A 126 -28.10 64.77 -0.99
C ARG A 126 -27.87 66.01 -0.12
N GLY A 127 -27.10 65.89 0.97
CA GLY A 127 -26.67 67.03 1.79
C GLY A 127 -25.54 67.88 1.19
N VAL A 128 -24.92 67.43 0.08
CA VAL A 128 -24.00 68.25 -0.72
C VAL A 128 -24.77 69.05 -1.77
N GLN A 129 -25.72 68.43 -2.48
CA GLN A 129 -26.55 69.12 -3.49
C GLN A 129 -27.42 70.25 -2.91
N ALA A 130 -27.62 70.31 -1.59
CA ALA A 130 -28.44 71.33 -0.93
C ALA A 130 -27.69 72.63 -0.57
N ARG A 131 -26.41 72.79 -0.95
CA ARG A 131 -25.64 74.04 -0.78
C ARG A 131 -24.72 74.27 -1.97
N GLU A 132 -25.03 75.26 -2.78
CA GLU A 132 -24.28 75.57 -4.01
C GLU A 132 -22.97 76.32 -3.75
N THR A 133 -22.85 77.03 -2.62
CA THR A 133 -21.61 77.64 -2.14
C THR A 133 -21.09 76.90 -0.91
N LEU A 134 -19.90 76.30 -1.05
CA LEU A 134 -19.18 75.59 0.02
C LEU A 134 -17.80 76.20 0.18
N SER A 135 -17.40 76.47 1.43
CA SER A 135 -16.06 76.99 1.71
C SER A 135 -14.97 75.92 1.46
N HIS A 136 -13.75 76.36 1.14
CA HIS A 136 -12.64 75.45 0.86
C HIS A 136 -12.34 74.50 2.04
N ASN A 137 -12.47 74.99 3.28
CA ASN A 137 -12.27 74.18 4.48
C ASN A 137 -13.39 73.14 4.67
N GLU A 138 -14.67 73.51 4.47
CA GLU A 138 -15.77 72.54 4.46
C GLU A 138 -15.62 71.50 3.35
N LEU A 139 -15.05 71.87 2.20
CA LEU A 139 -14.75 70.94 1.12
C LEU A 139 -13.68 69.93 1.55
N LEU A 140 -12.57 70.39 2.15
CA LEU A 140 -11.50 69.52 2.65
C LEU A 140 -11.98 68.58 3.76
N ASP A 141 -12.76 69.07 4.73
CA ASP A 141 -13.36 68.22 5.77
C ASP A 141 -14.32 67.18 5.17
N ARG A 142 -15.11 67.54 4.14
CA ARG A 142 -16.00 66.60 3.44
C ARG A 142 -15.22 65.58 2.60
N VAL A 143 -14.08 65.96 2.00
CA VAL A 143 -13.17 65.03 1.31
C VAL A 143 -12.52 64.08 2.30
N GLY A 144 -12.02 64.57 3.44
CA GLY A 144 -11.51 63.75 4.53
C GLY A 144 -12.57 62.79 5.07
N HIS A 145 -13.80 63.25 5.27
CA HIS A 145 -14.92 62.41 5.68
C HIS A 145 -15.28 61.33 4.63
N ASN A 146 -15.24 61.66 3.33
CA ASN A 146 -15.39 60.69 2.25
C ASN A 146 -14.26 59.65 2.24
N MET A 147 -13.00 60.05 2.43
CA MET A 147 -11.87 59.11 2.55
C MET A 147 -11.99 58.21 3.78
N ILE A 148 -12.53 58.72 4.90
CA ILE A 148 -12.83 57.91 6.09
C ILE A 148 -13.97 56.90 5.79
N ILE A 149 -15.03 57.32 5.10
CA ILE A 149 -16.11 56.45 4.64
C ILE A 149 -15.57 55.38 3.67
N GLU A 150 -14.67 55.73 2.76
CA GLU A 150 -14.06 54.81 1.81
C GLU A 150 -13.14 53.79 2.50
N ARG A 151 -12.30 54.23 3.45
CA ARG A 151 -11.50 53.34 4.31
C ARG A 151 -12.40 52.37 5.10
N GLN A 152 -13.51 52.87 5.66
CA GLN A 152 -14.52 52.02 6.30
C GLN A 152 -15.20 51.05 5.31
N TRP A 153 -15.38 51.44 4.05
CA TRP A 153 -15.96 50.61 2.99
C TRP A 153 -15.01 49.47 2.59
N ARG A 154 -13.72 49.76 2.37
CA ARG A 154 -12.67 48.74 2.14
C ARG A 154 -12.62 47.73 3.29
N MET A 155 -12.49 48.22 4.53
CA MET A 155 -12.52 47.38 5.75
C MET A 155 -13.80 46.54 5.87
N ALA A 156 -14.97 47.12 5.62
CA ALA A 156 -16.25 46.40 5.74
C ALA A 156 -16.47 45.34 4.64
N MET A 157 -15.86 45.51 3.47
CA MET A 157 -15.85 44.52 2.39
C MET A 157 -14.88 43.36 2.66
N GLY A 158 -13.86 43.59 3.49
CA GLY A 158 -12.75 42.67 3.77
C GLY A 158 -11.52 42.93 2.91
N VAL A 159 -11.46 44.08 2.22
CA VAL A 159 -10.27 44.60 1.57
C VAL A 159 -9.49 45.38 2.64
N ALA A 160 -8.65 44.69 3.40
CA ALA A 160 -7.69 45.35 4.27
C ALA A 160 -6.51 45.83 3.42
N ASP A 161 -6.01 47.04 3.68
CA ASP A 161 -4.87 47.60 2.97
C ASP A 161 -3.57 46.83 3.38
N THR A 162 -3.24 45.76 2.64
CA THR A 162 -1.95 45.03 2.64
C THR A 162 -1.40 44.39 3.94
N GLU A 163 -2.06 44.55 5.11
CA GLU A 163 -1.68 43.82 6.34
C GLU A 163 -1.93 42.29 6.29
N SER A 164 -2.48 41.79 5.18
CA SER A 164 -2.74 40.37 4.92
C SER A 164 -1.55 39.47 5.22
N ASP A 165 -0.34 39.94 4.89
CA ASP A 165 0.83 39.09 4.80
C ASP A 165 1.46 38.83 6.17
N LEU A 166 1.42 39.81 7.08
CA LEU A 166 1.82 39.61 8.47
C LEU A 166 0.86 38.66 9.19
N ILE A 167 -0.45 38.83 8.97
CA ILE A 167 -1.48 37.96 9.54
C ILE A 167 -1.38 36.54 8.96
N HIS A 168 -1.14 36.40 7.65
CA HIS A 168 -0.91 35.10 7.01
C HIS A 168 0.40 34.44 7.45
N ALA A 169 1.48 35.19 7.69
CA ALA A 169 2.74 34.66 8.23
C ALA A 169 2.56 34.12 9.66
N LEU A 170 1.85 34.87 10.53
CA LEU A 170 1.50 34.43 11.87
C LEU A 170 0.57 33.20 11.86
N TYR A 171 -0.41 33.16 10.94
CA TYR A 171 -1.26 31.99 10.73
C TYR A 171 -0.46 30.78 10.23
N ARG A 172 0.46 30.94 9.27
CA ARG A 172 1.40 29.89 8.82
C ARG A 172 2.17 29.31 10.01
N ARG A 173 2.74 30.14 10.89
CA ARG A 173 3.53 29.69 12.06
C ARG A 173 2.69 28.98 13.14
N LYS A 174 1.38 29.21 13.21
CA LYS A 174 0.44 28.45 14.08
C LYS A 174 -0.05 27.16 13.41
N PHE A 175 -0.32 27.20 12.11
CA PHE A 175 -0.74 26.05 11.31
C PHE A 175 0.37 24.99 11.19
N VAL A 176 1.61 25.41 10.90
CA VAL A 176 2.79 24.52 10.81
C VAL A 176 3.04 23.81 12.14
N ARG A 177 3.01 24.51 13.28
CA ARG A 177 3.15 23.88 14.60
C ARG A 177 2.04 22.84 14.87
N LYS A 178 0.79 23.13 14.51
CA LYS A 178 -0.30 22.15 14.64
C LYS A 178 -0.08 20.94 13.73
N ARG A 179 0.30 21.15 12.47
CA ARG A 179 0.51 20.08 11.49
C ARG A 179 1.70 19.19 11.86
N LEU A 180 2.80 19.75 12.36
CA LEU A 180 3.92 19.00 12.95
C LEU A 180 3.46 18.17 14.16
N GLY A 181 2.71 18.77 15.10
CA GLY A 181 2.17 18.04 16.27
C GLY A 181 1.21 16.92 15.89
N GLU A 182 0.44 17.06 14.81
CA GLU A 182 -0.37 15.98 14.24
C GLU A 182 0.49 14.91 13.56
N LEU A 183 1.59 15.28 12.90
CA LEU A 183 2.53 14.36 12.25
C LEU A 183 3.28 13.49 13.28
N PHE A 184 3.83 14.09 14.34
CA PHE A 184 4.46 13.34 15.45
C PHE A 184 3.48 12.37 16.13
N ARG A 185 2.20 12.72 16.27
CA ARG A 185 1.17 11.79 16.79
C ARG A 185 0.87 10.62 15.84
N HIS A 186 1.00 10.80 14.53
CA HIS A 186 0.88 9.68 13.58
C HIS A 186 2.11 8.78 13.64
N ILE A 187 3.32 9.34 13.67
CA ILE A 187 4.57 8.58 13.85
C ILE A 187 4.51 7.78 15.16
N TYR A 188 4.11 8.40 16.28
CA TYR A 188 3.95 7.71 17.56
C TYR A 188 2.95 6.54 17.49
N ARG A 189 1.80 6.72 16.82
CA ARG A 189 0.80 5.66 16.65
C ARG A 189 1.29 4.51 15.77
N ILE A 190 2.04 4.82 14.71
CA ILE A 190 2.67 3.81 13.84
C ILE A 190 3.72 3.04 14.65
N HIS A 191 4.58 3.74 15.38
CA HIS A 191 5.59 3.14 16.27
C HIS A 191 4.95 2.26 17.37
N SER A 192 3.89 2.72 18.04
CA SER A 192 3.18 1.93 19.05
C SER A 192 2.50 0.70 18.45
N ALA A 193 1.98 0.79 17.22
CA ALA A 193 1.44 -0.36 16.51
C ALA A 193 2.56 -1.35 16.13
N VAL A 194 3.67 -0.89 15.55
CA VAL A 194 4.83 -1.73 15.20
C VAL A 194 5.40 -2.43 16.43
N MET A 195 5.55 -1.74 17.57
CA MET A 195 6.00 -2.35 18.83
C MET A 195 4.98 -3.36 19.39
N TYR A 196 3.68 -3.09 19.29
CA TYR A 196 2.63 -4.04 19.68
C TYR A 196 2.64 -5.30 18.80
N TRP A 197 2.79 -5.14 17.47
CA TRP A 197 2.95 -6.27 16.55
C TRP A 197 4.26 -7.04 16.81
N LYS A 198 5.38 -6.35 17.08
CA LYS A 198 6.65 -7.00 17.47
C LYS A 198 6.58 -7.75 18.80
N ARG A 199 5.62 -7.40 19.67
CA ARG A 199 5.33 -8.13 20.93
C ARG A 199 4.31 -9.26 20.77
N LEU A 200 3.44 -9.19 19.75
CA LEU A 200 2.46 -10.23 19.42
C LEU A 200 2.99 -11.33 18.50
N VAL A 201 3.94 -11.00 17.62
CA VAL A 201 4.68 -11.99 16.82
C VAL A 201 5.75 -12.60 17.73
N PRO A 202 5.62 -13.87 18.17
CA PRO A 202 6.71 -14.53 18.86
C PRO A 202 7.92 -14.57 17.93
N VAL A 203 9.11 -14.29 18.46
CA VAL A 203 10.35 -14.38 17.69
C VAL A 203 10.49 -15.83 17.21
N LYS A 204 10.61 -16.04 15.90
CA LYS A 204 10.87 -17.36 15.32
C LYS A 204 12.25 -17.83 15.79
N GLY A 205 12.29 -18.61 16.86
CA GLY A 205 13.53 -19.11 17.46
C GLY A 205 13.38 -19.84 18.81
N SER A 206 12.17 -20.23 19.23
CA SER A 206 11.96 -20.94 20.51
C SER A 206 10.84 -21.99 20.48
N PHE A 207 10.54 -22.55 19.31
CA PHE A 207 9.40 -23.47 19.09
C PHE A 207 9.72 -24.63 18.12
N PHE A 208 10.99 -24.83 17.76
CA PHE A 208 11.42 -25.87 16.80
C PHE A 208 12.65 -26.67 17.27
N GLU A 209 13.07 -26.51 18.52
CA GLU A 209 14.32 -27.05 19.07
C GLU A 209 14.04 -28.16 20.12
N SER A 210 12.89 -28.84 20.01
CA SER A 210 12.46 -29.89 20.96
C SER A 210 11.65 -31.02 20.31
N VAL A 211 11.98 -31.38 19.06
CA VAL A 211 11.55 -32.64 18.44
C VAL A 211 12.83 -33.40 18.08
N LEU A 212 12.94 -34.63 18.56
CA LEU A 212 14.15 -35.45 18.47
C LEU A 212 14.47 -35.84 17.01
N PRO A 213 15.74 -35.87 16.60
CA PRO A 213 16.15 -36.56 15.38
C PRO A 213 16.05 -38.07 15.61
N LEU A 214 14.99 -38.69 15.08
CA LEU A 214 14.85 -40.15 15.07
C LEU A 214 15.58 -40.71 13.84
N GLU A 215 16.90 -40.89 13.95
CA GLU A 215 17.69 -41.56 12.91
C GLU A 215 17.33 -43.05 12.83
N VAL A 216 16.43 -43.41 11.92
CA VAL A 216 16.16 -44.80 11.54
C VAL A 216 16.16 -44.92 10.01
N VAL A 217 17.27 -45.47 9.51
CA VAL A 217 17.39 -46.39 8.37
C VAL A 217 16.38 -46.22 7.22
N VAL A 218 16.82 -45.55 6.15
CA VAL A 218 16.54 -46.00 4.77
C VAL A 218 17.84 -45.92 3.96
N GLU A 219 18.68 -46.95 4.09
CA GLU A 219 19.49 -47.36 2.93
C GLU A 219 18.58 -47.99 1.87
N SER A 220 19.07 -48.13 0.64
CA SER A 220 18.37 -48.75 -0.49
C SER A 220 17.13 -47.99 -1.01
N ILE A 221 17.37 -47.01 -1.88
CA ILE A 221 17.25 -47.22 -3.33
C ILE A 221 18.38 -46.45 -4.01
N SER A 222 19.34 -47.19 -4.55
CA SER A 222 20.30 -46.71 -5.55
C SER A 222 19.80 -47.14 -6.93
N GLU A 223 20.31 -46.50 -7.97
CA GLU A 223 20.02 -46.75 -9.39
C GLU A 223 18.56 -46.39 -9.80
N CYS A 224 18.33 -45.71 -10.92
CA CYS A 224 19.12 -45.69 -12.16
C CYS A 224 19.12 -44.30 -12.85
N GLN A 225 19.89 -44.19 -13.94
CA GLN A 225 19.90 -43.11 -14.95
C GLN A 225 20.51 -41.75 -14.54
N GLN A 226 21.85 -41.73 -14.51
CA GLN A 226 22.59 -40.63 -15.12
C GLN A 226 22.65 -40.83 -16.65
N SER A 227 22.55 -39.76 -17.43
CA SER A 227 23.49 -39.44 -18.54
C SER A 227 23.09 -38.13 -19.22
N HIS A 228 24.10 -37.29 -19.48
CA HIS A 228 24.24 -36.30 -20.56
C HIS A 228 23.10 -35.29 -20.88
N ASP A 229 23.40 -34.02 -21.21
CA ASP A 229 24.67 -33.45 -21.69
C ASP A 229 25.22 -32.25 -20.88
N GLN A 230 26.52 -32.02 -21.03
CA GLN A 230 27.22 -30.79 -20.67
C GLN A 230 27.90 -30.20 -21.93
N THR A 231 27.81 -28.87 -22.11
CA THR A 231 28.84 -27.95 -22.64
C THR A 231 28.30 -26.52 -22.41
N GLU A 232 28.98 -25.59 -21.74
CA GLU A 232 30.16 -24.80 -22.20
C GLU A 232 29.86 -23.88 -23.39
N SER A 233 30.37 -22.65 -23.53
CA SER A 233 31.04 -21.66 -22.65
C SER A 233 30.94 -20.28 -23.34
N ALA A 234 31.34 -19.09 -22.86
CA ALA A 234 32.05 -18.59 -21.68
C ALA A 234 31.41 -17.19 -21.32
N ALA A 235 31.50 -16.57 -20.14
CA ALA A 235 32.63 -16.17 -19.28
C ALA A 235 33.62 -15.16 -19.90
N VAL A 236 33.51 -13.89 -19.49
CA VAL A 236 34.60 -12.89 -19.42
C VAL A 236 34.44 -12.15 -18.09
N ALA A 237 35.54 -11.99 -17.35
CA ALA A 237 35.56 -11.33 -16.05
C ALA A 237 36.76 -10.38 -15.90
N ALA A 238 36.54 -9.32 -15.13
CA ALA A 238 37.52 -8.42 -14.49
C ALA A 238 36.68 -7.67 -13.43
N GLU A 239 36.91 -7.76 -12.11
CA GLU A 239 38.16 -7.52 -11.35
C GLU A 239 38.75 -6.15 -11.71
N ASP A 240 38.85 -5.20 -10.78
CA ASP A 240 39.70 -5.33 -9.58
C ASP A 240 39.06 -4.73 -8.30
N SER A 241 39.83 -4.74 -7.23
CA SER A 241 39.54 -4.48 -5.83
C SER A 241 40.10 -3.11 -5.36
N GLY A 242 39.71 -2.64 -4.16
CA GLY A 242 40.11 -1.30 -3.71
C GLY A 242 39.68 -0.92 -2.30
N SER A 243 40.08 -1.69 -1.28
CA SER A 243 39.81 -1.37 0.12
C SER A 243 40.79 -0.33 0.69
N THR A 244 40.30 0.79 1.22
CA THR A 244 40.96 1.53 2.33
C THR A 244 39.94 2.26 3.21
N ASN A 245 40.25 2.40 4.50
CA ASN A 245 39.41 3.07 5.50
C ASN A 245 39.70 4.58 5.57
N ALA A 246 38.65 5.40 5.69
CA ALA A 246 38.77 6.79 6.14
C ALA A 246 37.53 7.23 6.94
N ILE A 247 37.58 7.10 8.28
CA ILE A 247 36.53 7.62 9.17
C ILE A 247 36.91 9.04 9.61
N THR A 248 36.16 10.05 9.16
CA THR A 248 36.33 11.45 9.61
C THR A 248 34.99 12.05 10.05
N PRO A 249 34.69 12.12 11.36
CA PRO A 249 33.47 12.74 11.88
C PRO A 249 33.65 14.25 12.03
N LEU A 250 33.02 15.06 11.18
CA LEU A 250 33.08 16.53 11.31
C LEU A 250 32.15 17.03 12.42
N VAL A 251 32.59 16.87 13.67
CA VAL A 251 31.99 17.54 14.83
C VAL A 251 32.29 19.04 14.74
N ASN A 252 31.25 19.88 14.77
CA ASN A 252 31.40 21.30 15.07
C ASN A 252 30.18 21.79 15.86
N THR A 253 30.40 22.08 17.14
CA THR A 253 29.43 22.70 18.06
C THR A 253 30.09 23.93 18.72
N PRO A 254 29.44 24.71 19.61
CA PRO A 254 29.37 26.15 19.42
C PRO A 254 30.55 26.93 20.03
N SER A 255 31.01 27.96 19.32
CA SER A 255 31.99 28.94 19.81
C SER A 255 31.39 29.78 20.96
N GLN A 256 31.63 29.35 22.20
CA GLN A 256 31.21 30.08 23.40
C GLN A 256 31.93 31.42 23.54
N SER A 257 31.19 32.51 23.73
CA SER A 257 31.74 33.81 24.08
C SER A 257 32.18 33.85 25.55
N LYS A 258 33.42 33.43 25.83
CA LYS A 258 34.02 33.56 27.17
C LYS A 258 34.25 35.04 27.51
N LYS A 259 33.69 35.49 28.64
CA LYS A 259 34.28 36.59 29.42
C LYS A 259 35.60 36.08 30.02
N PRO A 260 36.53 37.01 30.31
CA PRO A 260 37.11 37.03 31.65
C PRO A 260 36.83 38.37 32.35
N ALA A 261 36.68 38.32 33.67
CA ALA A 261 36.89 39.48 34.53
C ALA A 261 38.29 39.35 35.14
N GLY A 262 39.03 40.44 35.26
CA GLY A 262 40.38 40.45 35.80
C GLY A 262 40.86 41.88 36.00
N MET A 263 40.88 42.33 37.25
CA MET A 263 41.46 43.61 37.63
C MET A 263 42.98 43.46 37.79
N THR A 264 43.75 44.35 37.15
CA THR A 264 45.01 44.84 37.72
C THR A 264 45.21 46.31 37.33
N SER A 265 45.71 47.09 38.27
CA SER A 265 46.18 48.44 38.03
C SER A 265 47.65 48.42 37.58
N SER A 266 47.97 49.17 36.52
CA SER A 266 49.22 49.93 36.48
C SER A 266 49.13 51.07 35.48
N SER A 267 49.76 52.18 35.83
CA SER A 267 49.91 53.37 34.99
C SER A 267 51.16 53.23 34.12
N HIS A 268 51.02 53.11 32.79
CA HIS A 268 52.12 53.37 31.87
C HIS A 268 51.74 54.25 30.68
N ALA A 269 52.61 55.22 30.43
CA ALA A 269 52.62 56.23 29.38
C ALA A 269 51.76 55.99 28.12
N SER A 270 50.82 56.90 27.88
CA SER A 270 50.43 57.22 26.50
C SER A 270 51.63 57.82 25.78
N PRO A 271 52.02 57.35 24.57
CA PRO A 271 53.07 57.98 23.80
C PRO A 271 52.66 59.41 23.43
N ARG A 272 53.53 60.37 23.77
CA ARG A 272 53.29 61.82 23.64
C ARG A 272 53.24 62.23 22.16
N SER A 273 52.09 62.01 21.51
CA SER A 273 51.92 62.29 20.08
C SER A 273 52.23 63.75 19.78
N THR A 274 53.19 64.00 18.89
CA THR A 274 53.62 65.32 18.45
C THR A 274 52.43 66.18 18.02
N PRO A 275 52.47 67.52 18.22
CA PRO A 275 51.36 68.40 17.88
C PRO A 275 50.98 68.21 16.40
N LYS A 276 49.73 67.79 16.17
CA LYS A 276 49.16 67.71 14.83
C LYS A 276 49.20 69.12 14.25
N LYS A 277 49.98 69.32 13.17
CA LYS A 277 50.01 70.58 12.42
C LYS A 277 48.56 71.07 12.23
N SER A 278 48.31 72.32 12.60
CA SER A 278 46.97 72.93 12.58
C SER A 278 46.46 72.97 11.14
N MET A 279 45.74 71.93 10.74
CA MET A 279 45.23 71.81 9.38
C MET A 279 44.46 73.07 9.01
N THR A 280 44.76 73.59 7.83
CA THR A 280 44.10 74.79 7.33
C THR A 280 42.60 74.54 7.19
N ARG A 281 41.82 75.62 7.27
CA ARG A 281 40.35 75.58 7.16
C ARG A 281 39.88 74.92 5.85
N GLU A 282 40.72 74.93 4.83
CA GLU A 282 40.46 74.37 3.50
C GLU A 282 40.79 72.87 3.43
N GLU A 283 41.90 72.41 4.02
CA GLU A 283 42.19 70.97 4.17
C GLU A 283 41.09 70.26 4.96
N LEU A 284 40.55 70.90 5.99
CA LEU A 284 39.41 70.39 6.76
C LEU A 284 38.12 70.32 5.92
N ARG A 285 37.86 71.31 5.04
CA ARG A 285 36.76 71.26 4.08
C ARG A 285 36.95 70.16 3.03
N ARG A 286 38.18 69.99 2.53
CA ARG A 286 38.55 68.95 1.56
C ARG A 286 38.36 67.54 2.14
N LYS A 287 38.94 67.24 3.31
CA LYS A 287 38.75 65.93 3.95
C LYS A 287 37.30 65.63 4.35
N ARG A 288 36.49 66.66 4.66
CA ARG A 288 35.04 66.49 4.85
C ARG A 288 34.34 66.07 3.56
N ARG A 289 34.64 66.72 2.41
CA ARG A 289 34.09 66.34 1.10
C ARG A 289 34.49 64.91 0.71
N GLU A 290 35.79 64.59 0.82
CA GLU A 290 36.34 63.26 0.55
C GLU A 290 35.71 62.18 1.45
N TYR A 291 35.45 62.48 2.73
CA TYR A 291 34.73 61.57 3.63
C TYR A 291 33.26 61.37 3.22
N THR A 292 32.51 62.46 2.95
CA THR A 292 31.11 62.33 2.50
C THR A 292 30.99 61.56 1.19
N GLN A 293 31.94 61.75 0.26
CA GLN A 293 31.98 61.01 -0.99
C GLN A 293 32.22 59.51 -0.75
N ARG A 294 33.21 59.14 0.07
CA ARG A 294 33.47 57.73 0.44
C ARG A 294 32.26 57.06 1.09
N VAL A 295 31.54 57.76 1.98
CA VAL A 295 30.32 57.23 2.62
C VAL A 295 29.20 57.00 1.59
N LEU A 296 29.03 57.89 0.61
CA LEU A 296 28.09 57.68 -0.49
C LEU A 296 28.49 56.48 -1.37
N GLU A 297 29.77 56.38 -1.77
CA GLU A 297 30.29 55.25 -2.54
C GLU A 297 30.14 53.91 -1.79
N GLU A 298 30.36 53.89 -0.48
CA GLU A 298 30.20 52.69 0.36
C GLU A 298 28.72 52.29 0.52
N ASN A 299 27.82 53.27 0.63
CA ASN A 299 26.38 53.01 0.67
C ASN A 299 25.85 52.49 -0.67
N LEU A 300 26.26 53.08 -1.80
CA LEU A 300 25.91 52.58 -3.14
C LEU A 300 26.41 51.13 -3.35
N LYS A 301 27.62 50.80 -2.89
CA LYS A 301 28.14 49.42 -2.91
C LYS A 301 27.29 48.47 -2.05
N LYS A 302 26.82 48.90 -0.88
CA LYS A 302 25.92 48.12 -0.01
C LYS A 302 24.52 47.93 -0.62
N GLU A 303 24.02 48.91 -1.35
CA GLU A 303 22.72 48.83 -2.04
C GLU A 303 22.78 47.91 -3.26
N ALA A 304 23.81 48.03 -4.10
CA ALA A 304 24.07 47.11 -5.21
C ALA A 304 24.23 45.66 -4.71
N ALA A 305 24.98 45.43 -3.63
CA ALA A 305 25.12 44.10 -3.02
C ALA A 305 23.80 43.53 -2.49
N ARG A 306 22.88 44.37 -1.98
CA ARG A 306 21.52 43.96 -1.59
C ARG A 306 20.64 43.62 -2.79
N GLN A 307 20.73 44.39 -3.88
CA GLN A 307 19.99 44.15 -5.11
C GLN A 307 20.40 42.80 -5.73
N ALA A 308 21.70 42.56 -5.92
CA ALA A 308 22.22 41.30 -6.44
C ALA A 308 21.82 40.08 -5.58
N LEU A 309 21.74 40.24 -4.25
CA LEU A 309 21.28 39.17 -3.36
C LEU A 309 19.77 38.90 -3.51
N ILE A 310 18.95 39.92 -3.72
CA ILE A 310 17.51 39.79 -4.02
C ILE A 310 17.29 39.15 -5.39
N GLU A 311 18.11 39.47 -6.38
CA GLU A 311 18.05 38.89 -7.72
C GLU A 311 18.42 37.39 -7.69
N LYS A 312 19.52 37.03 -7.02
CA LYS A 312 19.88 35.62 -6.79
C LYS A 312 18.79 34.84 -6.04
N GLN A 313 18.06 35.47 -5.11
CA GLN A 313 16.89 34.86 -4.45
C GLN A 313 15.69 34.67 -5.42
N ARG A 314 15.50 35.57 -6.39
CA ARG A 314 14.47 35.43 -7.44
C ARG A 314 14.84 34.34 -8.46
N GLU A 315 16.11 34.23 -8.84
CA GLU A 315 16.61 33.19 -9.75
C GLU A 315 16.47 31.79 -9.15
N THR A 316 16.93 31.61 -7.91
CA THR A 316 16.76 30.34 -7.17
C THR A 316 15.30 29.98 -6.93
N ALA A 317 14.40 30.96 -6.76
CA ALA A 317 12.96 30.71 -6.71
C ALA A 317 12.39 30.25 -8.07
N ARG A 318 12.81 30.87 -9.19
CA ARG A 318 12.40 30.46 -10.56
C ARG A 318 12.86 29.03 -10.86
N ALA A 319 14.12 28.71 -10.61
CA ALA A 319 14.66 27.37 -10.80
C ALA A 319 13.92 26.31 -9.95
N ALA A 320 13.51 26.66 -8.71
CA ALA A 320 12.71 25.79 -7.87
C ALA A 320 11.26 25.60 -8.37
N GLU A 321 10.65 26.60 -9.01
CA GLU A 321 9.37 26.43 -9.70
C GLU A 321 9.50 25.56 -10.96
N GLU A 322 10.56 25.74 -11.75
CA GLU A 322 10.81 24.96 -12.97
C GLU A 322 11.06 23.49 -12.65
N ALA A 323 11.85 23.17 -11.62
CA ALA A 323 12.03 21.82 -11.11
C ALA A 323 10.71 21.18 -10.63
N GLN A 324 9.83 21.96 -9.97
CA GLN A 324 8.50 21.48 -9.58
C GLN A 324 7.60 21.18 -10.79
N ARG A 325 7.65 22.02 -11.83
CA ARG A 325 6.92 21.80 -13.10
C ARG A 325 7.43 20.56 -13.84
N GLN A 326 8.74 20.34 -13.88
CA GLN A 326 9.35 19.12 -14.45
C GLN A 326 8.87 17.87 -13.69
N PHE A 327 8.97 17.86 -12.37
CA PHE A 327 8.51 16.74 -11.53
C PHE A 327 7.00 16.47 -11.66
N GLU A 328 6.16 17.51 -11.80
CA GLU A 328 4.74 17.33 -12.12
C GLU A 328 4.50 16.71 -13.50
N LEU A 329 5.28 17.09 -14.51
CA LEU A 329 5.19 16.52 -15.86
C LEU A 329 5.65 15.06 -15.90
N GLU A 330 6.70 14.71 -15.17
CA GLU A 330 7.16 13.32 -14.99
C GLU A 330 6.09 12.47 -14.30
N GLN A 331 5.48 12.95 -13.21
CA GLN A 331 4.37 12.24 -12.58
C GLN A 331 3.15 12.09 -13.51
N ARG A 332 2.89 13.06 -14.40
CA ARG A 332 1.82 12.93 -15.41
C ARG A 332 2.18 11.86 -16.45
N ARG A 333 3.42 11.82 -16.94
CA ARG A 333 3.93 10.78 -17.86
C ARG A 333 3.82 9.39 -17.25
N GLN A 334 4.28 9.21 -16.01
CA GLN A 334 4.19 7.92 -15.29
C GLN A 334 2.73 7.44 -15.13
N ARG A 335 1.78 8.35 -14.85
CA ARG A 335 0.35 8.01 -14.75
C ARG A 335 -0.28 7.65 -16.09
N LEU A 336 0.18 8.26 -17.19
CA LEU A 336 -0.26 7.89 -18.55
C LEU A 336 0.26 6.49 -18.90
N GLN A 337 1.56 6.23 -18.72
CA GLN A 337 2.17 4.91 -18.94
C GLN A 337 1.51 3.81 -18.10
N GLN A 338 1.14 4.10 -16.84
CA GLN A 338 0.38 3.17 -16.00
C GLN A 338 -1.06 2.93 -16.50
N ALA A 339 -1.72 3.95 -17.06
CA ALA A 339 -3.05 3.81 -17.64
C ALA A 339 -3.03 3.05 -18.97
N GLU A 340 -1.98 3.26 -19.79
CA GLU A 340 -1.71 2.54 -21.03
C GLU A 340 -1.42 1.05 -20.76
N ALA A 341 -0.53 0.75 -19.83
CA ALA A 341 -0.24 -0.63 -19.41
C ALA A 341 -1.48 -1.35 -18.85
N LEU A 342 -2.30 -0.68 -18.01
CA LEU A 342 -3.56 -1.24 -17.51
C LEU A 342 -4.59 -1.46 -18.63
N ARG A 343 -4.57 -0.64 -19.68
CA ARG A 343 -5.43 -0.81 -20.86
C ARG A 343 -4.98 -2.03 -21.67
N GLU A 344 -3.69 -2.16 -21.96
CA GLU A 344 -3.15 -3.34 -22.64
C GLU A 344 -3.47 -4.63 -21.87
N ASP A 345 -3.34 -4.62 -20.54
CA ASP A 345 -3.63 -5.79 -19.71
C ASP A 345 -5.12 -6.18 -19.75
N LEU A 346 -6.03 -5.21 -19.87
CA LEU A 346 -7.46 -5.46 -20.06
C LEU A 346 -7.77 -5.97 -21.48
N GLU A 347 -7.13 -5.42 -22.51
CA GLU A 347 -7.29 -5.87 -23.89
C GLU A 347 -6.75 -7.30 -24.09
N ARG A 348 -5.59 -7.63 -23.50
CA ARG A 348 -5.03 -9.00 -23.45
C ARG A 348 -5.97 -9.98 -22.75
N ARG A 349 -6.53 -9.62 -21.60
CA ARG A 349 -7.52 -10.46 -20.87
C ARG A 349 -8.82 -10.62 -21.64
N GLY A 350 -9.28 -9.59 -22.35
CA GLY A 350 -10.43 -9.66 -23.26
C GLY A 350 -10.20 -10.64 -24.41
N LEU A 351 -9.03 -10.59 -25.06
CA LEU A 351 -8.66 -11.52 -26.13
C LEU A 351 -8.54 -12.97 -25.64
N LEU A 352 -8.03 -13.21 -24.43
CA LEU A 352 -8.02 -14.54 -23.81
C LEU A 352 -9.45 -15.04 -23.55
N ALA A 353 -10.31 -14.22 -22.93
CA ALA A 353 -11.71 -14.60 -22.68
C ALA A 353 -12.51 -14.89 -23.97
N ILE A 354 -12.20 -14.19 -25.08
CA ILE A 354 -12.78 -14.47 -26.40
C ILE A 354 -12.31 -15.84 -26.92
N ARG A 355 -11.01 -16.16 -26.79
CA ARG A 355 -10.47 -17.48 -27.17
C ARG A 355 -11.08 -18.61 -26.34
N ASP A 356 -11.22 -18.42 -25.03
CA ASP A 356 -11.85 -19.40 -24.13
C ASP A 356 -13.33 -19.65 -24.50
N LEU A 357 -14.05 -18.61 -24.93
CA LEU A 357 -15.43 -18.72 -25.42
C LEU A 357 -15.52 -19.39 -26.80
N GLN A 358 -14.54 -19.18 -27.68
CA GLN A 358 -14.45 -19.89 -28.96
C GLN A 358 -14.16 -21.38 -28.74
N ALA A 359 -13.14 -21.72 -27.94
CA ALA A 359 -12.79 -23.11 -27.62
C ALA A 359 -13.95 -23.90 -26.99
N LYS A 360 -14.75 -23.26 -26.12
CA LYS A 360 -15.96 -23.88 -25.55
C LYS A 360 -17.05 -24.14 -26.58
N LYS A 361 -17.28 -23.22 -27.52
CA LYS A 361 -18.21 -23.43 -28.63
C LYS A 361 -17.74 -24.55 -29.56
N ASP A 362 -16.45 -24.60 -29.87
CA ASP A 362 -15.88 -25.68 -30.69
C ASP A 362 -16.00 -27.05 -29.99
N GLU A 363 -15.86 -27.09 -28.65
CA GLU A 363 -16.16 -28.27 -27.84
C GLU A 363 -17.65 -28.65 -27.86
N GLU A 364 -18.56 -27.68 -27.75
CA GLU A 364 -20.01 -27.89 -27.81
C GLU A 364 -20.43 -28.46 -29.17
N ILE A 365 -19.95 -27.87 -30.27
CA ILE A 365 -20.16 -28.35 -31.65
C ILE A 365 -19.63 -29.79 -31.81
N ARG A 366 -18.42 -30.10 -31.30
CA ARG A 366 -17.89 -31.48 -31.34
C ARG A 366 -18.73 -32.47 -30.54
N LYS A 367 -19.32 -32.06 -29.42
CA LYS A 367 -20.23 -32.88 -28.61
C LYS A 367 -21.55 -33.12 -29.34
N GLU A 368 -22.12 -32.08 -29.97
CA GLU A 368 -23.31 -32.19 -30.81
C GLU A 368 -23.08 -33.09 -32.03
N GLU A 369 -21.97 -32.94 -32.76
CA GLU A 369 -21.58 -33.84 -33.85
C GLU A 369 -21.47 -35.29 -33.38
N ALA A 370 -20.83 -35.54 -32.24
CA ALA A 370 -20.68 -36.90 -31.69
C ALA A 370 -22.04 -37.52 -31.32
N VAL A 371 -22.99 -36.71 -30.81
CA VAL A 371 -24.37 -37.13 -30.55
C VAL A 371 -25.14 -37.37 -31.85
N GLN A 372 -25.00 -36.50 -32.86
CA GLN A 372 -25.63 -36.68 -34.17
C GLN A 372 -25.14 -37.95 -34.88
N ARG A 373 -23.83 -38.23 -34.86
CA ARG A 373 -23.26 -39.47 -35.42
C ARG A 373 -23.83 -40.70 -34.72
N ARG A 374 -23.83 -40.75 -33.38
CA ARG A 374 -24.47 -41.85 -32.61
C ARG A 374 -25.96 -42.02 -32.93
N MET A 375 -26.70 -40.92 -33.14
CA MET A 375 -28.10 -40.94 -33.59
C MET A 375 -28.27 -41.48 -35.02
N GLN A 376 -27.35 -41.17 -35.93
CA GLN A 376 -27.34 -41.74 -37.29
C GLN A 376 -26.99 -43.23 -37.26
N ASP A 377 -25.99 -43.64 -36.48
CA ASP A 377 -25.61 -45.05 -36.29
C ASP A 377 -26.77 -45.87 -35.70
N ALA A 378 -27.44 -45.35 -34.67
CA ALA A 378 -28.61 -45.99 -34.07
C ALA A 378 -29.78 -46.10 -35.07
N ARG A 379 -30.05 -45.05 -35.86
CA ARG A 379 -31.05 -45.09 -36.93
C ARG A 379 -30.70 -46.11 -38.02
N GLN A 380 -29.42 -46.26 -38.37
CA GLN A 380 -28.97 -47.27 -39.34
C GLN A 380 -29.14 -48.70 -38.80
N ARG A 381 -28.83 -48.95 -37.52
CA ARG A 381 -29.06 -50.25 -36.88
C ARG A 381 -30.55 -50.60 -36.80
N ILE A 382 -31.39 -49.67 -36.34
CA ILE A 382 -32.85 -49.87 -36.31
C ILE A 382 -33.41 -50.08 -37.73
N ALA A 383 -32.91 -49.36 -38.73
CA ALA A 383 -33.30 -49.58 -40.12
C ALA A 383 -32.87 -50.96 -40.65
N GLN A 384 -31.71 -51.48 -40.23
CA GLN A 384 -31.29 -52.85 -40.54
C GLN A 384 -32.19 -53.88 -39.83
N GLU A 385 -32.43 -53.73 -38.53
CA GLU A 385 -33.24 -54.62 -37.70
C GLU A 385 -34.73 -54.69 -38.13
N VAL A 386 -35.28 -53.58 -38.65
CA VAL A 386 -36.68 -53.48 -39.11
C VAL A 386 -36.86 -53.87 -40.58
N LEU A 387 -35.80 -53.82 -41.42
CA LEU A 387 -35.84 -54.36 -42.78
C LEU A 387 -35.84 -55.89 -42.73
N SER A 388 -36.88 -56.54 -43.26
CA SER A 388 -36.95 -58.00 -43.33
C SER A 388 -35.77 -58.57 -44.11
N TYR A 389 -35.35 -59.78 -43.75
CA TYR A 389 -34.22 -60.49 -44.37
C TYR A 389 -34.27 -60.50 -45.91
N GLU A 390 -35.47 -60.65 -46.48
CA GLU A 390 -35.72 -60.58 -47.93
C GLU A 390 -35.41 -59.20 -48.52
N THR A 391 -35.83 -58.12 -47.85
CA THR A 391 -35.54 -56.75 -48.29
C THR A 391 -34.06 -56.37 -48.14
N GLN A 392 -33.36 -56.91 -47.12
CA GLN A 392 -31.91 -56.76 -46.99
C GLN A 392 -31.18 -57.43 -48.16
N MET A 393 -31.57 -58.66 -48.53
CA MET A 393 -30.99 -59.38 -49.68
C MET A 393 -31.24 -58.67 -51.02
N LEU A 394 -32.43 -58.09 -51.22
CA LEU A 394 -32.76 -57.27 -52.40
C LEU A 394 -31.97 -55.95 -52.48
N LEU A 395 -31.61 -55.35 -51.34
CA LEU A 395 -30.76 -54.15 -51.32
C LEU A 395 -29.27 -54.47 -51.50
N ALA A 396 -28.81 -55.61 -50.97
CA ALA A 396 -27.43 -56.08 -51.14
C ALA A 396 -27.12 -56.45 -52.61
N THR A 397 -28.06 -57.11 -53.30
CA THR A 397 -27.94 -57.46 -54.72
C THR A 397 -28.00 -56.25 -55.66
N LYS A 398 -28.59 -55.13 -55.22
CA LYS A 398 -28.73 -53.88 -56.00
C LYS A 398 -27.61 -52.85 -55.75
N ARG A 399 -26.52 -53.27 -55.08
CA ARG A 399 -25.29 -52.48 -54.85
C ARG A 399 -24.05 -53.08 -55.55
N ARG A 400 -24.26 -54.07 -56.41
CA ARG A 400 -23.36 -54.45 -57.51
C ARG A 400 -23.94 -53.90 -58.81
#